data_AF-A0A022MNM5-F1
#
_entry.id   AF-A0A022MNM5-F1
#
_cell.length_a   1.000
_cell.length_b   1.000
_cell.length_c   1.000
_cell.angle_alpha   90.00
_cell.angle_beta   90.00
_cell.angle_gamma   90.00
#
_symmetry.space_group_name_H-M   'P 1'
#
loop_
_entity.id
_entity.type
_entity.pdbx_description
1 polymer ?
#
loop_
_entity_poly.entity_id
_entity_poly.type
_entity_poly.pdbx_seq_one_letter_code
_entity_poly.pdbx_strand_id
1 'polypeptide(L)'
;MSFNADRTAVNYDTVTQAANDVRGTAKSLAEQLEDLMRRVKAVAETWEGEAKTAYGEIQRDSSDQMAQMCQKLARIAQLLDDSVIGYHDTDKGNAARFRMLMGG
;
A
#
# COMPACT_ATOMS: atom_id res chain seq x y z
N MET A 1 20.06 6.96 29.50
CA MET A 1 18.93 6.20 28.92
C MET A 1 18.67 6.72 27.50
N SER A 2 19.37 6.20 26.48
CA SER A 2 19.24 6.68 25.08
C SER A 2 19.01 5.57 24.04
N PHE A 3 19.31 4.30 24.39
CA PHE A 3 19.27 3.19 23.43
C PHE A 3 17.87 2.74 22.98
N ASN A 4 16.83 2.97 23.80
CA ASN A 4 15.47 2.50 23.47
C ASN A 4 14.69 3.51 22.62
N ALA A 5 14.81 4.82 22.90
CA ALA A 5 14.11 5.85 22.13
C ALA A 5 14.61 5.93 20.68
N ASP A 6 15.92 5.77 20.48
CA ASP A 6 16.57 5.74 19.17
C ASP A 6 16.08 4.56 18.31
N ARG A 7 16.00 3.35 18.90
CA ARG A 7 15.47 2.16 18.22
C ARG A 7 13.99 2.29 17.84
N THR A 8 13.17 2.88 18.70
CA THR A 8 11.74 3.10 18.41
C THR A 8 11.54 4.12 17.30
N ALA A 9 12.32 5.21 17.28
CA ALA A 9 12.28 6.22 16.22
C ALA A 9 12.72 5.65 14.86
N VAL A 10 13.82 4.89 14.82
CA VAL A 10 14.28 4.22 13.59
C VAL A 10 13.23 3.24 13.05
N ASN A 11 12.53 2.53 13.93
CA ASN A 11 11.47 1.62 13.52
C ASN A 11 10.25 2.36 12.93
N TYR A 12 9.87 3.51 13.52
CA TYR A 12 8.83 4.39 12.97
C TYR A 12 9.14 4.81 11.54
N ASP A 13 10.33 5.39 11.32
CA ASP A 13 10.73 5.90 10.01
C ASP A 13 10.74 4.76 8.98
N THR A 14 11.20 3.58 9.39
CA THR A 14 11.25 2.39 8.52
C THR A 14 9.84 1.92 8.12
N VAL A 15 8.88 1.89 9.04
CA VAL A 15 7.52 1.43 8.74
C VAL A 15 6.76 2.48 7.90
N THR A 16 6.91 3.76 8.20
CA THR A 16 6.34 4.84 7.38
C THR A 16 6.93 4.83 5.96
N GLN A 17 8.24 4.61 5.82
CA GLN A 17 8.86 4.45 4.52
C GLN A 17 8.33 3.23 3.77
N ALA A 18 8.20 2.07 4.43
CA ALA A 18 7.60 0.88 3.83
C ALA A 18 6.15 1.12 3.36
N ALA A 19 5.34 1.85 4.13
CA ALA A 19 3.98 2.21 3.72
C ALA A 19 3.96 3.09 2.46
N ASN A 20 4.88 4.05 2.36
CA ASN A 20 5.04 4.90 1.18
C ASN A 20 5.53 4.09 -0.03
N ASP A 21 6.46 3.16 0.16
CA ASP A 21 6.97 2.28 -0.90
C ASP A 21 5.87 1.37 -1.44
N VAL A 22 5.03 0.82 -0.56
CA VAL A 22 3.85 0.02 -0.96
C VAL A 22 2.88 0.86 -1.80
N ARG A 23 2.58 2.10 -1.38
CA ARG A 23 1.73 3.02 -2.15
C ARG A 23 2.34 3.36 -3.51
N GLY A 24 3.64 3.64 -3.56
CA GLY A 24 4.36 3.94 -4.79
C GLY A 24 4.36 2.77 -5.77
N THR A 25 4.63 1.56 -5.26
CA THR A 25 4.61 0.32 -6.03
C THR A 25 3.21 0.03 -6.58
N ALA A 26 2.17 0.22 -5.76
CA ALA A 26 0.78 0.05 -6.18
C ALA A 26 0.40 0.98 -7.34
N LYS A 27 0.81 2.25 -7.25
CA LYS A 27 0.58 3.24 -8.31
C LYS A 27 1.29 2.87 -9.60
N SER A 28 2.57 2.51 -9.52
CA SER A 28 3.37 2.09 -10.69
C SER A 28 2.77 0.86 -11.38
N LEU A 29 2.31 -0.12 -10.60
CA LEU A 29 1.70 -1.33 -11.14
C LEU A 29 0.37 -1.04 -11.85
N ALA A 30 -0.45 -0.14 -11.28
CA ALA A 30 -1.69 0.31 -11.94
C ALA A 30 -1.40 1.02 -13.27
N GLU A 31 -0.43 1.94 -13.30
CA GLU A 31 -0.03 2.67 -14.51
C GLU A 31 0.47 1.72 -15.61
N GLN A 32 1.29 0.72 -15.27
CA GLN A 32 1.81 -0.26 -16.21
C GLN A 32 0.70 -1.16 -16.79
N LEU A 33 -0.24 -1.59 -15.95
CA LEU A 33 -1.37 -2.41 -16.39
C LEU A 33 -2.30 -1.60 -17.31
N GLU A 34 -2.59 -0.35 -16.96
CA GLU A 34 -3.38 0.54 -17.79
C GLU A 34 -2.71 0.76 -19.17
N ASP A 35 -1.39 0.93 -19.19
CA ASP A 35 -0.64 1.07 -20.45
C ASP A 35 -0.70 -0.19 -21.30
N LEU A 36 -0.53 -1.37 -20.69
CA LEU A 36 -0.71 -2.65 -21.35
C LEU A 36 -2.11 -2.75 -21.97
N MET A 37 -3.15 -2.45 -21.21
CA MET A 37 -4.53 -2.51 -21.69
C MET A 37 -4.79 -1.55 -22.85
N ARG A 38 -4.24 -0.33 -22.81
CA ARG A 38 -4.33 0.63 -23.93
C ARG A 38 -3.67 0.09 -25.20
N ARG A 39 -2.49 -0.51 -25.08
CA ARG A 39 -1.79 -1.13 -26.22
C ARG A 39 -2.58 -2.29 -26.79
N VAL A 40 -3.11 -3.18 -25.95
CA VAL A 40 -3.93 -4.31 -26.41
C VAL A 40 -5.21 -3.81 -27.06
N LYS A 41 -5.84 -2.73 -26.55
CA LYS A 41 -7.02 -2.12 -27.17
C LYS A 41 -6.75 -1.67 -28.60
N ALA A 42 -5.63 -0.97 -28.83
CA ALA A 42 -5.24 -0.51 -30.15
C ALA A 42 -5.03 -1.68 -31.12
N VAL A 43 -4.50 -2.81 -30.64
CA VAL A 43 -4.38 -4.04 -31.44
C VAL A 43 -5.75 -4.67 -31.69
N ALA A 44 -6.61 -4.72 -30.67
CA ALA A 44 -7.95 -5.31 -30.74
C ALA A 44 -8.92 -4.55 -31.67
N GLU A 45 -8.66 -3.28 -31.98
CA GLU A 45 -9.41 -2.55 -33.01
C GLU A 45 -9.27 -3.17 -34.41
N THR A 46 -8.18 -3.92 -34.65
CA THR A 46 -7.96 -4.67 -35.90
C THR A 46 -8.60 -6.06 -35.90
N TRP A 47 -9.15 -6.50 -34.77
CA TRP A 47 -9.77 -7.82 -34.64
C TRP A 47 -11.25 -7.75 -35.04
N GLU A 48 -11.66 -8.67 -35.91
CA GLU A 48 -13.06 -8.85 -36.30
C GLU A 48 -13.66 -10.12 -35.66
N GLY A 49 -14.97 -10.14 -35.43
CA GLY A 49 -15.70 -11.32 -34.92
C GLY A 49 -15.49 -11.60 -33.42
N GLU A 50 -15.36 -12.88 -33.06
CA GLU A 50 -15.28 -13.37 -31.67
C GLU A 50 -14.09 -12.81 -30.88
N ALA A 51 -12.97 -12.53 -31.54
CA ALA A 51 -11.77 -12.00 -30.89
C ALA A 51 -12.02 -10.63 -30.23
N LYS A 52 -12.87 -9.80 -30.84
CA LYS A 52 -13.26 -8.49 -30.29
C LYS A 52 -14.15 -8.63 -29.06
N THR A 53 -15.07 -9.60 -29.07
CA THR A 53 -15.94 -9.90 -27.93
C THR A 53 -15.13 -10.44 -26.75
N ALA A 54 -14.25 -11.42 -27.00
CA ALA A 54 -13.36 -11.99 -25.98
C ALA A 54 -12.44 -10.93 -25.37
N TYR A 55 -11.93 -9.99 -26.17
CA TYR A 55 -11.15 -8.87 -25.65
C TYR A 55 -11.96 -7.99 -24.69
N GLY A 56 -13.22 -7.70 -25.00
CA GLY A 56 -14.09 -6.89 -24.13
C GLY A 56 -14.30 -7.53 -22.75
N GLU A 57 -14.38 -8.86 -22.69
CA GLU A 57 -14.47 -9.61 -21.42
C GLU A 57 -13.15 -9.54 -20.65
N ILE A 58 -12.02 -9.80 -21.31
CA ILE A 58 -10.67 -9.71 -20.71
C ILE A 58 -10.39 -8.30 -20.20
N GLN A 59 -10.83 -7.27 -20.95
CA GLN A 59 -10.66 -5.88 -20.57
C GLN A 59 -11.42 -5.57 -19.27
N ARG A 60 -12.65 -6.06 -19.13
CA ARG A 60 -13.46 -5.88 -17.91
C ARG A 60 -12.82 -6.58 -16.72
N ASP A 61 -12.49 -7.86 -16.86
CA ASP A 61 -11.88 -8.65 -15.79
C ASP A 61 -10.53 -8.06 -15.35
N SER A 62 -9.69 -7.62 -16.28
CA SER A 62 -8.42 -6.94 -15.96
C SER A 62 -8.63 -5.64 -15.19
N SER A 63 -9.66 -4.85 -15.53
CA SER A 63 -9.99 -3.61 -14.82
C SER A 63 -10.46 -3.90 -13.39
N ASP A 64 -11.29 -4.93 -13.21
CA ASP A 64 -11.81 -5.32 -11.89
C ASP A 64 -10.69 -5.89 -11.01
N GLN A 65 -9.80 -6.72 -11.56
CA GLN A 65 -8.63 -7.23 -10.86
C GLN A 65 -7.67 -6.11 -10.45
N MET A 66 -7.48 -5.10 -11.30
CA MET A 66 -6.68 -3.91 -10.98
C MET A 66 -7.25 -3.15 -9.79
N ALA A 67 -8.57 -2.90 -9.80
CA ALA A 67 -9.25 -2.21 -8.72
C ALA A 67 -9.10 -2.97 -7.39
N GLN A 68 -9.28 -4.30 -7.41
CA GLN A 68 -9.08 -5.14 -6.23
C GLN A 68 -7.64 -5.12 -5.72
N MET A 69 -6.65 -5.15 -6.61
CA MET A 69 -5.24 -5.10 -6.24
C MET A 69 -4.88 -3.76 -5.59
N CYS A 70 -5.35 -2.64 -6.17
CA CYS A 70 -5.17 -1.32 -5.58
C CYS A 70 -5.78 -1.23 -4.19
N GLN A 71 -7.00 -1.77 -4.00
CA GLN A 71 -7.64 -1.81 -2.68
C GLN A 71 -6.84 -2.63 -1.66
N LYS A 72 -6.32 -3.81 -2.05
CA LYS A 72 -5.49 -4.64 -1.17
C LYS A 72 -4.19 -3.93 -0.76
N LEU A 73 -3.51 -3.28 -1.70
CA LEU A 73 -2.27 -2.55 -1.42
C LEU A 73 -2.53 -1.31 -0.55
N ALA A 74 -3.63 -0.59 -0.79
CA ALA A 74 -4.07 0.49 0.08
C ALA A 74 -4.37 -0.01 1.51
N ARG A 75 -4.99 -1.19 1.64
CA ARG A 75 -5.24 -1.83 2.94
C ARG A 75 -3.94 -2.22 3.64
N ILE A 76 -2.95 -2.74 2.91
CA ILE A 76 -1.62 -3.05 3.48
C ILE A 76 -0.94 -1.78 3.98
N ALA A 77 -0.95 -0.71 3.19
CA ALA A 77 -0.41 0.58 3.61
C ALA A 77 -1.12 1.13 4.86
N GLN A 78 -2.45 0.99 4.94
CA GLN A 78 -3.20 1.38 6.13
C GLN A 78 -2.83 0.54 7.36
N LEU A 79 -2.68 -0.78 7.20
CA LEU A 79 -2.25 -1.66 8.30
C LEU A 79 -0.84 -1.31 8.80
N LEU A 80 0.06 -0.90 7.90
CA LEU A 80 1.38 -0.40 8.27
C LEU A 80 1.28 0.91 9.07
N ASP A 81 0.45 1.87 8.63
CA ASP A 81 0.22 3.13 9.36
C ASP A 81 -0.44 2.89 10.73
N ASP A 82 -1.43 2.00 10.81
CA ASP A 82 -2.12 1.66 12.07
C ASP A 82 -1.15 1.01 13.07
N SER A 83 -0.21 0.18 12.57
CA SER A 83 0.84 -0.42 13.38
C SER A 83 1.72 0.65 14.02
N VAL A 84 2.06 1.70 13.26
CA VAL A 84 2.86 2.83 13.74
C VAL A 84 2.14 3.61 14.85
N ILE A 85 0.84 3.88 14.68
CA ILE A 85 0.03 4.60 15.68
C ILE A 85 -0.07 3.79 16.98
N GLY A 86 -0.30 2.47 16.88
CA GLY A 86 -0.38 1.59 18.06
C GLY A 86 0.91 1.55 18.88
N TYR A 87 2.08 1.60 18.23
CA TYR A 87 3.37 1.70 18.92
C TYR A 87 3.57 3.04 19.62
N HIS A 88 3.19 4.15 18.98
CA HIS A 88 3.30 5.50 19.55
C HIS A 88 2.50 5.67 20.84
N ASP A 89 1.25 5.21 20.87
CA ASP A 89 0.38 5.36 22.04
C ASP A 89 0.84 4.48 23.20
N THR A 90 1.33 3.28 22.89
CA THR A 90 1.87 2.34 23.88
C THR A 90 3.17 2.88 24.51
N ASP A 91 4.07 3.44 23.69
CA ASP A 91 5.35 3.99 24.19
C ASP A 91 5.14 5.26 25.02
N LYS A 92 4.29 6.19 24.57
CA LYS A 92 3.93 7.38 25.37
C LYS A 92 3.25 7.01 26.68
N GLY A 93 2.34 6.04 26.66
CA GLY A 93 1.68 5.53 27.86
C GLY A 93 2.67 4.94 28.85
N ASN A 94 3.61 4.12 28.38
CA ASN A 94 4.65 3.54 29.24
C ASN A 94 5.65 4.59 29.74
N ALA A 95 6.07 5.53 28.90
CA ALA A 95 6.96 6.62 29.29
C ALA A 95 6.31 7.55 30.33
N ALA A 96 5.01 7.84 30.20
CA ALA A 96 4.26 8.62 31.18
C ALA A 96 4.16 7.89 32.53
N ARG A 97 3.87 6.58 32.50
CA ARG A 97 3.83 5.73 33.71
C ARG A 97 5.20 5.61 34.37
N PHE A 98 6.27 5.48 33.59
CA PHE A 98 7.64 5.41 34.10
C PHE A 98 8.07 6.73 34.75
N ARG A 99 7.70 7.86 34.15
CA ARG A 99 7.97 9.19 34.72
C ARG A 99 7.19 9.44 36.02
N MET A 100 5.98 8.87 36.13
CA MET A 100 5.16 8.93 37.34
C MET A 100 5.72 8.05 38.48
N LEU A 101 6.27 6.86 38.15
CA LEU A 101 6.90 5.95 39.11
C LEU A 101 8.28 6.39 39.60
N MET A 102 8.99 7.23 38.83
CA MET A 102 10.33 7.75 39.17
C MET A 102 10.27 9.19 39.74
N GLY A 103 9.09 9.78 39.85
CA GLY A 103 8.85 11.16 40.28
C GLY A 103 8.08 11.30 41.60
N GLY A 104 7.87 10.20 42.34
CA GLY A 104 7.38 10.16 43.72
C GLY A 104 8.34 9.39 44.60
#